data_AF-W7STR1-F1
#
_entry.id   AF-W7STR1-F1
#
_cell.length_a   1.000
_cell.length_b   1.000
_cell.length_c   1.000
_cell.angle_alpha   90.00
_cell.angle_beta   90.00
_cell.angle_gamma   90.00
#
_symmetry.space_group_name_H-M   'P 1'
#
loop_
_entity.id
_entity.type
_entity.pdbx_description
1 polymer ?
#
loop_
_entity_poly.entity_id
_entity_poly.type
_entity_poly.pdbx_seq_one_letter_code
_entity_poly.pdbx_strand_id
1 'polypeptide(L)'
;MSDLIDVDGLRAALEHACPESEIETWDMPGGPKVRLNRGGRAVEVFWHREKSAFWTSYGVGKRSLRRVRATDLMVAIDSAATWLSGATPREFAAAWPFADFVAIADAYERGDRIEYSWQSALVHDPFGLTGFIAAAMNEPRLRTMYPFVQMGWMSFRPTVDEFLVPGPWVSGSRQDDGVFKVCSVDRDRWHGEPLAVGDAETAVRVVVAEMDRLGVPRPEDLRSPSEHRPPAEAGG
;
A
#
# COMPACT_ATOMS: atom_id res chain seq x y z
N MET A 1 22.00 25.86 14.30
CA MET A 1 21.78 24.40 14.52
C MET A 1 21.57 23.61 13.23
N SER A 2 21.61 24.23 12.03
CA SER A 2 21.49 23.53 10.73
C SER A 2 22.84 23.10 10.12
N ASP A 3 23.95 23.43 10.78
CA ASP A 3 25.28 22.99 10.36
C ASP A 3 25.53 21.56 10.80
N LEU A 4 25.66 20.71 9.78
CA LEU A 4 26.13 19.32 9.76
C LEU A 4 25.36 18.33 10.63
N ILE A 5 24.13 18.04 10.22
CA ILE A 5 23.72 16.62 10.23
C ILE A 5 24.33 16.01 8.97
N ASP A 6 25.51 15.42 9.13
CA ASP A 6 26.07 14.50 8.15
C ASP A 6 25.50 13.09 8.34
N VAL A 7 25.92 12.16 7.49
CA VAL A 7 25.42 10.78 7.52
C VAL A 7 25.81 10.07 8.81
N ASP A 8 26.98 10.36 9.36
CA ASP A 8 27.51 9.70 10.56
C ASP A 8 26.78 10.19 11.82
N GLY A 9 26.50 11.49 11.92
CA GLY A 9 25.71 12.05 13.00
C GLY A 9 24.27 11.54 13.01
N LEU A 10 23.61 11.49 11.83
CA LEU A 10 22.26 10.93 11.71
C LEU A 10 22.25 9.44 12.06
N ARG A 11 23.24 8.68 11.55
CA ARG A 11 23.41 7.26 11.87
C ARG A 11 23.58 7.05 13.36
N ALA A 12 24.53 7.74 14.00
CA ALA A 12 24.85 7.54 15.41
C ALA A 12 23.64 7.84 16.31
N ALA A 13 22.88 8.89 15.99
CA ALA A 13 21.66 9.23 16.73
C ALA A 13 20.58 8.13 16.62
N LEU A 14 20.38 7.59 15.42
CA LEU A 14 19.42 6.51 15.17
C LEU A 14 19.88 5.17 15.75
N GLU A 15 21.18 4.86 15.66
CA GLU A 15 21.80 3.66 16.26
C GLU A 15 21.66 3.67 17.79
N HIS A 16 21.86 4.83 18.41
CA HIS A 16 21.66 5.01 19.85
C HIS A 16 20.20 4.79 20.26
N ALA A 17 19.25 5.37 19.52
CA ALA A 17 17.82 5.26 19.84
C ALA A 17 17.21 3.90 19.49
N CYS A 18 17.77 3.19 18.51
CA CYS A 18 17.24 1.94 17.98
C CYS A 18 18.29 0.82 18.06
N PRO A 19 18.75 0.44 19.27
CA PRO A 19 19.77 -0.59 19.41
C PRO A 19 19.28 -1.91 18.77
N GLU A 20 20.23 -2.70 18.29
CA GLU A 20 20.00 -4.00 17.61
C GLU A 20 19.33 -3.92 16.23
N SER A 21 19.11 -2.73 15.69
CA SER A 21 18.62 -2.59 14.32
C SER A 21 19.75 -2.82 13.31
N GLU A 22 19.44 -3.44 12.18
CA GLU A 22 20.32 -3.46 11.01
C GLU A 22 20.29 -2.07 10.36
N ILE A 23 21.46 -1.47 10.16
CA ILE A 23 21.57 -0.09 9.66
C ILE A 23 22.28 -0.05 8.31
N GLU A 24 21.64 0.63 7.36
CA GLU A 24 22.21 0.96 6.05
C GLU A 24 22.23 2.50 5.90
N THR A 25 23.29 3.02 5.30
CA THR A 25 23.48 4.47 5.15
C THR A 25 23.83 4.83 3.71
N TRP A 26 23.29 5.94 3.23
CA TRP A 26 23.62 6.52 1.93
C TRP A 26 23.79 8.03 2.05
N ASP A 27 24.78 8.57 1.36
CA ASP A 27 24.86 10.02 1.10
C ASP A 27 24.23 10.29 -0.26
N MET A 28 23.07 10.95 -0.26
CA MET A 28 22.26 11.17 -1.45
C MET A 28 22.35 12.63 -1.89
N PRO A 29 22.14 12.92 -3.19
CA PRO A 29 21.82 14.28 -3.63
C PRO A 29 20.61 14.80 -2.83
N GLY A 30 20.83 15.81 -1.97
CA GLY A 30 19.82 16.38 -1.08
C GLY A 30 20.05 16.14 0.42
N GLY A 31 20.92 15.20 0.80
CA GLY A 31 21.37 14.97 2.17
C GLY A 31 21.51 13.49 2.56
N PRO A 32 21.83 13.21 3.84
CA PRO A 32 22.04 11.84 4.31
C PRO A 32 20.72 11.08 4.45
N LYS A 33 20.76 9.79 4.12
CA LYS A 33 19.68 8.82 4.31
C LYS A 33 20.18 7.66 5.17
N VAL A 34 19.40 7.27 6.17
CA VAL A 34 19.64 6.09 7.01
C VAL A 34 18.41 5.20 6.94
N ARG A 35 18.60 3.90 6.74
CA ARG A 35 17.56 2.88 6.86
C ARG A 35 17.89 1.97 8.03
N LEU A 36 16.88 1.69 8.83
CA LEU A 36 16.92 0.76 9.94
C LEU A 36 15.93 -0.36 9.67
N ASN A 37 16.33 -1.61 9.95
CA ASN A 37 15.43 -2.75 9.91
C ASN A 37 15.51 -3.54 11.23
N ARG A 38 14.37 -3.98 11.76
CA ARG A 38 14.29 -4.85 12.93
C ARG A 38 13.01 -5.69 12.90
N GLY A 39 13.13 -7.01 13.02
CA GLY A 39 11.97 -7.90 13.16
C GLY A 39 10.93 -7.79 12.02
N GLY A 40 11.37 -7.54 10.78
CA GLY A 40 10.47 -7.34 9.64
C GLY A 40 9.84 -5.95 9.54
N ARG A 41 10.18 -5.02 10.44
CA ARG A 41 9.84 -3.59 10.32
C ARG A 41 11.02 -2.81 9.76
N ALA A 42 10.73 -1.73 9.04
CA ALA A 42 11.73 -0.84 8.51
C ALA A 42 11.37 0.63 8.76
N VAL A 43 12.39 1.45 8.95
CA VAL A 43 12.28 2.93 8.94
C VAL A 43 13.39 3.48 8.06
N GLU A 44 13.05 4.41 7.18
CA GLU A 44 14.00 5.22 6.44
C GLU A 44 13.91 6.67 6.88
N VAL A 45 14.99 7.25 7.36
CA VAL A 45 15.07 8.68 7.72
C VAL A 45 16.00 9.37 6.73
N PHE A 46 15.51 10.42 6.09
CA PHE A 46 16.26 11.22 5.11
C PHE A 46 16.24 12.70 5.51
N TRP A 47 17.41 13.28 5.77
CA TRP A 47 17.52 14.73 5.99
C TRP A 47 17.59 15.46 4.65
N HIS A 48 16.58 16.26 4.34
CA HIS A 48 16.54 17.06 3.13
C HIS A 48 17.03 18.48 3.41
N ARG A 49 18.30 18.76 3.06
CA ARG A 49 19.01 20.02 3.37
C ARG A 49 18.23 21.27 2.93
N GLU A 50 17.81 21.32 1.66
CA GLU A 50 17.11 22.49 1.10
C GLU A 50 15.77 22.79 1.77
N LYS A 51 15.06 21.75 2.23
CA LYS A 51 13.75 21.88 2.88
C LYS A 51 13.87 21.99 4.39
N SER A 52 15.09 21.85 4.91
CA SER A 52 15.40 21.77 6.34
C SER A 52 14.41 20.88 7.08
N ALA A 53 14.20 19.66 6.56
CA ALA A 53 13.24 18.71 7.11
C ALA A 53 13.69 17.26 6.96
N PHE A 54 13.26 16.42 7.89
CA PHE A 54 13.40 14.97 7.87
C PHE A 54 12.20 14.35 7.19
N TRP A 55 12.48 13.45 6.25
CA TRP A 55 11.48 12.58 5.65
C TRP A 55 11.64 11.20 6.24
N THR A 56 10.62 10.74 6.96
CA THR A 56 10.60 9.43 7.59
C THR A 56 9.64 8.53 6.83
N SER A 57 10.11 7.40 6.32
CA SER A 57 9.26 6.38 5.69
C SER A 57 9.20 5.15 6.58
N TYR A 58 8.00 4.67 6.90
CA TYR A 58 7.79 3.46 7.70
C TYR A 58 7.41 2.30 6.80
N GLY A 59 7.86 1.09 7.14
CA GLY A 59 7.58 -0.10 6.37
C GLY A 59 7.39 -1.35 7.21
N VAL A 60 6.69 -2.33 6.62
CA VAL A 60 6.62 -3.71 7.11
C VAL A 60 6.93 -4.66 5.94
N GLY A 61 7.77 -5.65 6.21
CA GLY A 61 8.37 -6.52 5.21
C GLY A 61 9.11 -5.70 4.16
N LYS A 62 8.72 -5.90 2.89
CA LYS A 62 9.30 -5.19 1.74
C LYS A 62 8.48 -3.97 1.30
N ARG A 63 7.44 -3.58 2.06
CA ARG A 63 6.49 -2.54 1.64
C ARG A 63 6.66 -1.28 2.48
N SER A 64 6.67 -0.13 1.81
CA SER A 64 6.57 1.17 2.44
C SER A 64 5.09 1.48 2.70
N LEU A 65 4.77 1.92 3.92
CA LEU A 65 3.42 2.26 4.36
C LEU A 65 3.12 3.74 4.11
N ARG A 66 4.03 4.61 4.55
CA ARG A 66 3.88 6.05 4.42
C ARG A 66 5.21 6.75 4.52
N ARG A 67 5.30 7.89 3.84
CA ARG A 67 6.36 8.88 4.03
C ARG A 67 5.77 10.11 4.74
N VAL A 68 6.39 10.50 5.84
CA VAL A 68 6.00 11.64 6.68
C VAL A 68 7.13 12.65 6.68
N ARG A 69 6.78 13.94 6.77
CA ARG A 69 7.73 15.03 6.96
C ARG A 69 7.72 15.48 8.43
N ALA A 70 8.90 15.56 9.05
CA ALA A 70 9.12 16.17 10.34
C ALA A 70 10.18 17.28 10.20
N THR A 71 10.02 18.40 10.90
CA THR A 71 11.04 19.47 10.95
C THR A 71 11.98 19.32 12.15
N ASP A 72 11.63 18.46 13.11
CA ASP A 72 12.40 18.16 14.30
C ASP A 72 13.05 16.77 14.17
N LEU A 73 14.36 16.71 14.40
CA LEU A 73 15.14 15.49 14.37
C LEU A 73 14.66 14.51 15.45
N MET A 74 14.37 15.01 16.65
CA MET A 74 13.96 14.17 17.78
C MET A 74 12.63 13.49 17.49
N VAL A 75 11.69 14.20 16.87
CA VAL A 75 10.43 13.60 16.40
C VAL A 75 10.68 12.46 15.41
N ALA A 76 11.62 12.62 14.48
CA ALA A 76 11.96 11.56 13.52
C ALA A 76 12.64 10.35 14.19
N ILE A 77 13.52 10.59 15.17
CA ILE A 77 14.23 9.54 15.93
C ILE A 77 13.27 8.77 16.84
N ASP A 78 12.49 9.47 17.66
CA ASP A 78 11.61 8.87 18.66
C ASP A 78 10.50 8.05 18.00
N SER A 79 9.97 8.54 16.87
CA SER A 79 9.02 7.77 16.07
C SER A 79 9.66 6.57 15.39
N ALA A 80 10.90 6.66 14.90
CA ALA A 80 11.62 5.49 14.40
C ALA A 80 11.79 4.42 15.49
N ALA A 81 12.23 4.83 16.69
CA ALA A 81 12.42 3.94 17.83
C ALA A 81 11.10 3.29 18.28
N THR A 82 10.02 4.08 18.37
CA THR A 82 8.69 3.55 18.71
C THR A 82 8.26 2.49 17.72
N TRP A 83 8.39 2.74 16.41
CA TRP A 83 8.01 1.77 15.38
C TRP A 83 8.84 0.48 15.44
N LEU A 84 10.17 0.60 15.56
CA LEU A 84 11.09 -0.53 15.57
C LEU A 84 11.05 -1.33 16.87
N SER A 85 10.53 -0.76 17.97
CA SER A 85 10.30 -1.49 19.23
C SER A 85 9.23 -2.57 19.12
N GLY A 86 8.46 -2.59 18.03
CA GLY A 86 7.36 -3.53 17.83
C GLY A 86 6.01 -3.02 18.31
N ALA A 87 5.88 -1.71 18.60
CA ALA A 87 4.59 -1.09 18.90
C ALA A 87 3.56 -1.43 17.82
N THR A 88 2.35 -1.79 18.25
CA THR A 88 1.23 -2.00 17.33
C THR A 88 0.91 -0.70 16.57
N PRO A 89 0.29 -0.76 15.38
CA PRO A 89 -0.01 0.45 14.63
C PRO A 89 -0.91 1.41 15.40
N ARG A 90 -1.82 0.89 16.24
CA ARG A 90 -2.66 1.69 17.12
C ARG A 90 -1.87 2.40 18.21
N GLU A 91 -0.95 1.71 18.89
CA GLU A 91 -0.06 2.33 19.88
C GLU A 91 0.83 3.40 19.21
N PHE A 92 1.34 3.08 18.03
CA PHE A 92 2.14 4.00 17.24
C PHE A 92 1.37 5.28 16.90
N ALA A 93 0.14 5.18 16.38
CA ALA A 93 -0.67 6.35 16.05
C ALA A 93 -1.15 7.14 17.27
N ALA A 94 -1.33 6.49 18.42
CA ALA A 94 -1.62 7.17 19.67
C ALA A 94 -0.44 8.06 20.11
N ALA A 95 0.80 7.60 19.91
CA ALA A 95 2.01 8.38 20.20
C ALA A 95 2.34 9.40 19.09
N TRP A 96 2.02 9.08 17.83
CA TRP A 96 2.41 9.83 16.65
C TRP A 96 1.21 10.09 15.72
N PRO A 97 0.42 11.16 15.96
CA PRO A 97 -0.83 11.42 15.22
C PRO A 97 -0.68 11.61 13.70
N PHE A 98 0.54 11.83 13.20
CA PHE A 98 0.82 11.84 11.76
C PHE A 98 0.77 10.43 11.13
N ALA A 99 0.63 9.37 11.91
CA ALA A 99 0.59 8.00 11.43
C ALA A 99 -0.83 7.61 10.98
N ASP A 100 -1.32 8.16 9.88
CA ASP A 100 -2.63 7.78 9.31
C ASP A 100 -2.61 6.42 8.57
N PHE A 101 -1.48 5.72 8.58
CA PHE A 101 -1.31 4.41 7.93
C PHE A 101 -1.70 3.23 8.83
N VAL A 102 -2.34 3.49 9.98
CA VAL A 102 -2.78 2.45 10.94
C VAL A 102 -3.55 1.34 10.25
N ALA A 103 -4.52 1.70 9.41
CA ALA A 103 -5.36 0.71 8.73
C ALA A 103 -4.55 -0.22 7.82
N ILE A 104 -3.54 0.32 7.10
CA ILE A 104 -2.65 -0.47 6.24
C ILE A 104 -1.80 -1.42 7.08
N ALA A 105 -1.18 -0.89 8.14
CA ALA A 105 -0.29 -1.68 9.00
C ALA A 105 -1.05 -2.76 9.76
N ASP A 106 -2.22 -2.44 10.32
CA ASP A 106 -3.10 -3.38 11.01
C ASP A 106 -3.53 -4.52 10.07
N ALA A 107 -3.86 -4.20 8.82
CA ALA A 107 -4.21 -5.20 7.82
C ALA A 107 -3.03 -6.13 7.49
N TYR A 108 -1.82 -5.56 7.38
CA TYR A 108 -0.60 -6.35 7.20
C TYR A 108 -0.36 -7.32 8.35
N GLU A 109 -0.43 -6.83 9.58
CA GLU A 109 -0.14 -7.62 10.78
C GLU A 109 -1.13 -8.78 10.98
N ARG A 110 -2.39 -8.59 10.58
CA ARG A 110 -3.40 -9.67 10.55
C ARG A 110 -3.23 -10.66 9.39
N GLY A 111 -2.30 -10.42 8.46
CA GLY A 111 -2.15 -11.22 7.25
C GLY A 111 -3.27 -11.00 6.22
N ASP A 112 -4.08 -9.95 6.36
CA ASP A 112 -5.15 -9.63 5.43
C ASP A 112 -4.59 -8.88 4.20
N ARG A 113 -4.11 -9.65 3.23
CA ARG A 113 -3.46 -9.13 2.02
C ARG A 113 -4.42 -8.31 1.14
N ILE A 114 -5.72 -8.60 1.18
CA ILE A 114 -6.74 -7.89 0.40
C ILE A 114 -7.01 -6.53 1.03
N GLU A 115 -7.27 -6.51 2.33
CA GLU A 115 -7.45 -5.25 3.06
C GLU A 115 -6.22 -4.35 2.96
N TYR A 116 -5.04 -4.95 3.14
CA TYR A 116 -3.78 -4.23 2.98
C TYR A 116 -3.72 -3.52 1.63
N SER A 117 -4.04 -4.22 0.54
CA SER A 117 -3.92 -3.66 -0.80
C SER A 117 -4.96 -2.60 -1.10
N TRP A 118 -6.17 -2.74 -0.57
CA TRP A 118 -7.20 -1.69 -0.63
C TRP A 118 -6.75 -0.41 0.07
N GLN A 119 -6.32 -0.53 1.32
CA GLN A 119 -5.87 0.62 2.10
C GLN A 119 -4.61 1.26 1.49
N SER A 120 -3.69 0.45 0.98
CA SER A 120 -2.48 0.94 0.30
C SER A 120 -2.81 1.67 -1.00
N ALA A 121 -3.76 1.16 -1.80
CA ALA A 121 -4.23 1.84 -3.00
C ALA A 121 -4.90 3.18 -2.66
N LEU A 122 -5.71 3.23 -1.60
CA LEU A 122 -6.40 4.45 -1.18
C LEU A 122 -5.42 5.54 -0.71
N VAL A 123 -4.45 5.19 0.12
CA VAL A 123 -3.50 6.17 0.71
C VAL A 123 -2.49 6.69 -0.31
N HIS A 124 -2.04 5.86 -1.25
CA HIS A 124 -1.04 6.29 -2.23
C HIS A 124 -1.63 7.01 -3.44
N ASP A 125 -2.96 6.98 -3.61
CA ASP A 125 -3.69 7.52 -4.74
C ASP A 125 -2.91 7.35 -6.06
N PRO A 126 -2.68 6.11 -6.50
CA PRO A 126 -1.96 5.90 -7.73
C PRO A 126 -2.84 6.47 -8.85
N PHE A 127 -2.39 7.57 -9.46
CA PHE A 127 -2.94 8.13 -10.69
C PHE A 127 -4.35 8.75 -10.59
N GLY A 128 -4.74 9.29 -9.43
CA GLY A 128 -6.02 9.98 -9.27
C GLY A 128 -7.20 9.00 -9.20
N LEU A 129 -6.98 7.83 -8.60
CA LEU A 129 -7.99 6.76 -8.47
C LEU A 129 -8.74 6.81 -7.14
N THR A 130 -8.40 7.71 -6.20
CA THR A 130 -8.98 7.77 -4.84
C THR A 130 -10.50 7.67 -4.83
N GLY A 131 -11.19 8.49 -5.65
CA GLY A 131 -12.65 8.49 -5.71
C GLY A 131 -13.24 7.15 -6.17
N PHE A 132 -12.63 6.54 -7.19
CA PHE A 132 -13.02 5.21 -7.66
C PHE A 132 -12.72 4.13 -6.63
N ILE A 133 -11.54 4.15 -6.00
CA ILE A 133 -11.15 3.19 -4.96
C ILE A 133 -12.15 3.23 -3.80
N ALA A 134 -12.52 4.42 -3.32
CA ALA A 134 -13.50 4.59 -2.26
C ALA A 134 -14.88 4.04 -2.65
N ALA A 135 -15.35 4.31 -3.87
CA ALA A 135 -16.61 3.74 -4.37
C ALA A 135 -16.55 2.22 -4.51
N ALA A 136 -15.46 1.68 -5.04
CA ALA A 136 -15.27 0.25 -5.24
C ALA A 136 -15.17 -0.52 -3.90
N MET A 137 -14.62 0.10 -2.85
CA MET A 137 -14.60 -0.49 -1.50
C MET A 137 -16.01 -0.62 -0.88
N ASN A 138 -16.98 0.17 -1.32
CA ASN A 138 -18.37 0.06 -0.89
C ASN A 138 -19.17 -0.98 -1.69
N GLU A 139 -18.63 -1.48 -2.80
CA GLU A 139 -19.28 -2.49 -3.62
C GLU A 139 -18.92 -3.90 -3.11
N PRO A 140 -19.87 -4.70 -2.58
CA PRO A 140 -19.57 -5.96 -1.90
C PRO A 140 -18.73 -6.93 -2.72
N ARG A 141 -18.99 -7.05 -4.03
CA ARG A 141 -18.19 -7.95 -4.87
C ARG A 141 -16.74 -7.50 -4.96
N LEU A 142 -16.49 -6.25 -5.35
CA LEU A 142 -15.14 -5.73 -5.54
C LEU A 142 -14.37 -5.72 -4.22
N ARG A 143 -15.05 -5.43 -3.11
CA ARG A 143 -14.47 -5.40 -1.77
C ARG A 143 -13.79 -6.70 -1.35
N THR A 144 -14.30 -7.83 -1.82
CA THR A 144 -13.71 -9.17 -1.58
C THR A 144 -12.55 -9.50 -2.50
N MET A 145 -12.33 -8.73 -3.55
CA MET A 145 -11.31 -8.98 -4.55
C MET A 145 -10.02 -8.23 -4.25
N TYR A 146 -8.91 -8.75 -4.78
CA TYR A 146 -7.62 -8.10 -4.71
C TYR A 146 -7.53 -6.95 -5.72
N PRO A 147 -7.33 -5.69 -5.27
CA PRO A 147 -7.11 -4.57 -6.17
C PRO A 147 -5.70 -4.65 -6.74
N PHE A 148 -5.60 -4.70 -8.07
CA PHE A 148 -4.33 -4.73 -8.79
C PHE A 148 -4.13 -3.43 -9.56
N VAL A 149 -3.04 -2.72 -9.28
CA VAL A 149 -2.71 -1.46 -9.94
C VAL A 149 -1.40 -1.60 -10.73
N GLN A 150 -1.43 -1.20 -11.99
CA GLN A 150 -0.27 -1.20 -12.87
C GLN A 150 -0.36 -0.07 -13.90
N MET A 151 0.73 0.70 -14.06
CA MET A 151 0.90 1.67 -15.15
C MET A 151 -0.25 2.68 -15.33
N GLY A 152 -0.85 3.18 -14.25
CA GLY A 152 -1.99 4.11 -14.37
C GLY A 152 -3.37 3.46 -14.33
N TRP A 153 -3.43 2.13 -14.36
CA TRP A 153 -4.67 1.37 -14.45
C TRP A 153 -4.87 0.48 -13.24
N MET A 154 -6.13 0.29 -12.87
CA MET A 154 -6.56 -0.62 -11.81
C MET A 154 -7.49 -1.68 -12.37
N SER A 155 -7.36 -2.89 -11.87
CA SER A 155 -8.28 -4.00 -12.14
C SER A 155 -8.41 -4.87 -10.88
N PHE A 156 -9.20 -5.94 -10.99
CA PHE A 156 -9.58 -6.79 -9.86
C PHE A 156 -9.19 -8.23 -10.15
N ARG A 157 -8.49 -8.83 -9.19
CA ARG A 157 -8.16 -10.25 -9.20
C ARG A 157 -8.95 -10.97 -8.11
N PRO A 158 -9.45 -12.18 -8.39
CA PRO A 158 -10.07 -13.00 -7.35
C PRO A 158 -9.15 -13.27 -6.17
N THR A 159 -7.85 -13.52 -6.42
CA THR A 159 -6.86 -13.73 -5.35
C THR A 159 -5.59 -12.93 -5.57
N VAL A 160 -4.73 -12.89 -4.55
CA VAL A 160 -3.46 -12.15 -4.61
C VAL A 160 -2.40 -12.88 -5.44
N ASP A 161 -2.50 -14.20 -5.55
CA ASP A 161 -1.46 -15.06 -6.14
C ASP A 161 -1.73 -15.35 -7.63
N GLU A 162 -2.89 -14.97 -8.14
CA GLU A 162 -3.21 -15.06 -9.55
C GLU A 162 -2.46 -14.01 -10.37
N PHE A 163 -1.83 -14.46 -11.46
CA PHE A 163 -1.12 -13.58 -12.38
C PHE A 163 -2.05 -12.98 -13.45
N LEU A 164 -3.10 -13.71 -13.83
CA LEU A 164 -4.06 -13.26 -14.83
C LEU A 164 -5.00 -12.21 -14.24
N VAL A 165 -5.23 -11.17 -15.03
CA VAL A 165 -6.18 -10.10 -14.71
C VAL A 165 -7.37 -10.28 -15.66
N PRO A 166 -8.40 -11.06 -15.27
CA PRO A 166 -9.49 -11.39 -16.17
C PRO A 166 -10.53 -10.26 -16.31
N GLY A 167 -10.41 -9.19 -15.51
CA GLY A 167 -11.39 -8.11 -15.42
C GLY A 167 -11.09 -6.87 -16.25
N PRO A 168 -12.07 -5.95 -16.35
CA PRO A 168 -11.89 -4.64 -16.97
C PRO A 168 -10.82 -3.82 -16.24
N TRP A 169 -10.31 -2.82 -16.93
CA TRP A 169 -9.34 -1.87 -16.41
C TRP A 169 -9.99 -0.49 -16.23
N VAL A 170 -9.61 0.18 -15.14
CA VAL A 170 -10.06 1.53 -14.83
C VAL A 170 -8.85 2.45 -14.71
N SER A 171 -8.89 3.59 -15.37
CA SER A 171 -7.92 4.68 -15.17
C SER A 171 -8.62 5.93 -14.68
N GLY A 172 -7.96 6.66 -13.78
CA GLY A 172 -8.29 8.04 -13.45
C GLY A 172 -7.36 9.01 -14.19
N SER A 173 -7.68 10.29 -14.09
CA SER A 173 -6.81 11.40 -14.49
C SER A 173 -6.68 12.35 -13.32
N ARG A 174 -5.46 12.76 -12.98
CA ARG A 174 -5.24 13.83 -11.98
C ARG A 174 -5.68 15.20 -12.47
N GLN A 175 -5.94 15.34 -13.78
CA GLN A 175 -6.43 16.59 -14.36
C GLN A 175 -7.95 16.64 -14.38
N ASP A 176 -8.60 15.47 -14.44
CA ASP A 176 -10.06 15.33 -14.52
C ASP A 176 -10.55 14.65 -13.24
N ASP A 177 -10.43 15.37 -12.12
CA ASP A 177 -10.81 14.86 -10.81
C ASP A 177 -12.24 14.30 -10.82
N GLY A 178 -12.35 13.02 -10.44
CA GLY A 178 -13.62 12.31 -10.36
C GLY A 178 -14.15 11.74 -11.67
N VAL A 179 -13.42 11.86 -12.80
CA VAL A 179 -13.77 11.19 -14.06
C VAL A 179 -12.89 9.96 -14.27
N PHE A 180 -13.54 8.83 -14.50
CA PHE A 180 -12.90 7.53 -14.66
C PHE A 180 -13.25 6.91 -16.00
N LYS A 181 -12.24 6.33 -16.65
CA LYS A 181 -12.38 5.61 -17.91
C LYS A 181 -12.31 4.11 -17.64
N VAL A 182 -13.31 3.36 -18.12
CA VAL A 182 -13.35 1.89 -18.02
C VAL A 182 -13.12 1.27 -19.39
N CYS A 183 -12.16 0.33 -19.48
CA CYS A 183 -11.82 -0.40 -20.69
C CYS A 183 -11.98 -1.91 -20.46
N SER A 184 -12.40 -2.63 -21.51
CA SER A 184 -12.41 -4.10 -21.48
C SER A 184 -10.98 -4.67 -21.55
N VAL A 185 -10.79 -5.90 -21.08
CA VAL A 185 -9.50 -6.63 -21.10
C VAL A 185 -9.11 -7.10 -22.51
N ASP A 186 -10.05 -7.10 -23.46
CA ASP A 186 -9.84 -7.64 -24.79
C ASP A 186 -8.61 -6.98 -25.46
N ARG A 187 -7.62 -7.79 -25.83
CA ARG A 187 -6.24 -7.34 -26.10
C ARG A 187 -6.14 -6.32 -27.23
N ASP A 188 -7.08 -6.34 -28.17
CA ASP A 188 -7.12 -5.41 -29.29
C ASP A 188 -7.73 -4.03 -28.91
N ARG A 189 -8.33 -3.91 -27.71
CA ARG A 189 -9.08 -2.74 -27.26
C ARG A 189 -8.41 -1.91 -26.17
N TRP A 190 -7.14 -2.14 -25.84
CA TRP A 190 -6.41 -1.22 -24.95
C TRP A 190 -6.40 0.23 -25.49
N HIS A 191 -6.51 0.37 -26.81
CA HIS A 191 -6.70 1.64 -27.52
C HIS A 191 -8.11 1.84 -28.08
N GLY A 192 -9.04 0.93 -27.79
CA GLY A 192 -10.41 0.99 -28.25
C GLY A 192 -11.25 2.02 -27.50
N GLU A 193 -12.49 2.19 -27.95
CA GLU A 193 -13.46 3.02 -27.25
C GLU A 193 -13.69 2.47 -25.83
N PRO A 194 -13.70 3.34 -24.80
CA PRO A 194 -14.00 2.91 -23.45
C PRO A 194 -15.41 2.35 -23.36
N LEU A 195 -15.59 1.35 -22.49
CA LEU A 195 -16.91 0.84 -22.11
C LEU A 195 -17.74 1.95 -21.45
N ALA A 196 -17.07 2.82 -20.70
CA ALA A 196 -17.67 4.01 -20.11
C ALA A 196 -16.63 5.07 -19.75
N VAL A 197 -17.08 6.31 -19.70
CA VAL A 197 -16.40 7.43 -19.06
C VAL A 197 -17.42 8.11 -18.16
N GLY A 198 -17.11 8.30 -16.89
CA GLY A 198 -18.06 8.88 -15.93
C GLY A 198 -17.51 8.97 -14.52
N ASP A 199 -18.41 9.24 -13.56
CA ASP A 199 -18.08 9.27 -12.14
C ASP A 199 -17.71 7.90 -11.57
N ALA A 200 -17.29 7.90 -10.29
CA ALA A 200 -16.85 6.69 -9.59
C ALA A 200 -17.95 5.61 -9.55
N GLU A 201 -19.21 5.99 -9.32
CA GLU A 201 -20.34 5.05 -9.25
C GLU A 201 -20.62 4.42 -10.60
N THR A 202 -20.59 5.22 -11.68
CA THR A 202 -20.75 4.74 -13.05
C THR A 202 -19.63 3.78 -13.43
N ALA A 203 -18.38 4.11 -13.09
CA ALA A 203 -17.24 3.24 -13.34
C ALA A 203 -17.36 1.91 -12.59
N VAL A 204 -17.72 1.93 -11.30
CA VAL A 204 -17.92 0.70 -10.50
C VAL A 204 -19.02 -0.18 -11.10
N ARG A 205 -20.17 0.41 -11.46
CA ARG A 205 -21.28 -0.34 -12.08
C ARG A 205 -20.85 -1.03 -13.38
N VAL A 206 -20.12 -0.31 -14.24
CA VAL A 206 -19.65 -0.84 -15.53
C VAL A 206 -18.58 -1.92 -15.32
N VAL A 207 -17.69 -1.74 -14.34
CA VAL A 207 -16.71 -2.77 -13.96
C VAL A 207 -17.40 -4.07 -13.55
N VAL A 208 -18.38 -4.00 -12.64
CA VAL A 208 -19.08 -5.20 -12.16
C VAL A 208 -19.84 -5.88 -13.29
N ALA A 209 -20.57 -5.12 -14.11
CA ALA A 209 -21.31 -5.66 -15.25
C ALA A 209 -20.38 -6.33 -16.27
N GLU A 210 -19.22 -5.73 -16.54
CA GLU A 210 -18.24 -6.31 -17.46
C GLU A 210 -17.57 -7.56 -16.87
N MET A 211 -17.33 -7.60 -15.57
CA MET A 211 -16.86 -8.80 -14.88
C MET A 211 -17.87 -9.95 -14.94
N ASP A 212 -19.17 -9.66 -14.82
CA ASP A 212 -20.23 -10.65 -15.04
C ASP A 212 -20.24 -11.16 -16.47
N ARG A 213 -20.15 -10.25 -17.45
CA ARG A 213 -20.10 -10.62 -18.87
C ARG A 213 -18.89 -11.50 -19.20
N LEU A 214 -17.74 -11.21 -18.60
CA LEU A 214 -16.50 -11.96 -18.79
C LEU A 214 -16.45 -13.26 -17.96
N GLY A 215 -17.41 -13.48 -17.05
CA GLY A 215 -17.40 -14.63 -16.16
C GLY A 215 -16.23 -14.63 -15.18
N VAL A 216 -15.80 -13.45 -14.70
CA VAL A 216 -14.71 -13.34 -13.72
C VAL A 216 -15.16 -14.01 -12.41
N PRO A 217 -14.47 -15.07 -11.96
CA PRO A 217 -14.86 -15.80 -10.76
C PRO A 217 -14.72 -14.92 -9.53
N ARG A 218 -15.49 -15.22 -8.50
CA ARG A 218 -15.33 -14.59 -7.19
C ARG A 218 -14.27 -15.35 -6.39
N PRO A 219 -13.67 -14.72 -5.37
CA PRO A 219 -12.70 -15.40 -4.51
C PRO A 219 -13.23 -16.72 -3.91
N GLU A 220 -14.52 -16.77 -3.56
CA GLU A 220 -15.19 -17.96 -3.04
C GLU A 220 -15.30 -19.11 -4.05
N ASP A 221 -15.37 -18.82 -5.34
CA ASP A 221 -15.50 -19.82 -6.41
C ASP A 221 -14.18 -20.58 -6.66
N LEU A 222 -13.06 -20.01 -6.21
CA LEU A 222 -11.71 -20.54 -6.44
C LEU A 222 -11.17 -21.39 -5.30
N ARG A 223 -11.86 -21.42 -4.16
CA ARG A 223 -11.48 -22.30 -3.05
C ARG A 223 -11.65 -23.74 -3.52
N SER A 224 -10.54 -24.36 -3.87
CA SER A 224 -10.53 -25.75 -4.30
C SER A 224 -11.12 -26.64 -3.19
N PRO A 225 -11.97 -27.63 -3.52
CA PRO A 225 -12.54 -28.56 -2.54
C PRO A 225 -11.49 -29.43 -1.80
N SER A 226 -10.20 -29.28 -2.09
CA SER A 226 -9.09 -30.00 -1.45
C SER A 226 -8.78 -29.58 -0.01
N GLU A 227 -9.35 -28.48 0.50
CA GLU A 227 -9.34 -28.18 1.95
C GLU A 227 -10.35 -29.04 2.75
N HIS A 228 -11.16 -29.86 2.07
CA HIS A 228 -11.98 -30.93 2.64
C HIS A 228 -11.32 -32.30 2.42
N ARG A 229 -10.03 -32.43 2.74
CA ARG A 229 -9.48 -33.77 2.99
C ARG A 229 -9.95 -34.16 4.39
N PRO A 230 -10.91 -35.10 4.55
CA PRO A 230 -11.22 -35.60 5.88
C PRO A 230 -9.91 -36.10 6.51
N PRO A 231 -9.71 -35.93 7.83
CA PRO A 231 -8.55 -36.49 8.51
C PRO A 231 -8.50 -37.95 8.10
N ALA A 232 -7.35 -38.40 7.59
CA ALA A 232 -7.14 -39.80 7.27
C ALA A 232 -7.57 -40.59 8.50
N GLU A 233 -8.65 -41.36 8.39
CA GLU A 233 -9.06 -42.28 9.43
C GLU A 233 -7.85 -43.17 9.69
N ALA A 234 -7.18 -42.93 10.81
CA ALA A 234 -6.17 -43.83 11.32
C ALA A 234 -6.92 -45.08 11.76
N GLY A 235 -7.06 -46.02 10.83
CA GLY A 235 -7.44 -47.39 11.10
C GLY A 235 -6.56 -47.97 12.18
N GLY A 236 -7.20 -48.73 13.08
CA GLY A 236 -6.56 -49.50 14.15
C GLY A 236 -5.89 -50.78 13.70
#